data_AF-A0A6P5NS95-F1
#
_entry.id   AF-A0A6P5NS95-F1
#
_cell.length_a   1.000
_cell.length_b   1.000
_cell.length_c   1.000
_cell.angle_alpha   90.00
_cell.angle_beta   90.00
_cell.angle_gamma   90.00
#
_symmetry.space_group_name_H-M   'P 1'
#
loop_
_entity.id
_entity.type
_entity.pdbx_description
1 polymer ?
#
loop_
_entity_poly.entity_id
_entity_poly.type
_entity_poly.pdbx_seq_one_letter_code
_entity_poly.pdbx_strand_id
1 'polypeptide(L)'
;MCFHPRLRWRIPVKYVAKLEDGTVVLKSDGVEFTVEEGYFCPALAKAVMTMKKGEKVILTAKPEYAFGENGRPASGDEGAVPWNASLQIDLELVSWKAVSDITKDKKVLKKTLKEGEGYECPNDGAVVQVKLIGKVQDGTVFVKKGHDDEQPFEFKIDEEQVIDGLDKAVMNMKKAEVALVTIHPEYAFGSSGSTQKSTLVQSILK
;
A
#
# COMPACT_ATOMS: atom_id res chain seq x y z
N MET A 1 -6.39 -10.56 -18.58
CA MET A 1 -7.03 -10.82 -17.26
C MET A 1 -7.17 -9.50 -16.53
N CYS A 2 -8.38 -9.07 -16.18
CA CYS A 2 -8.60 -7.84 -15.41
C CYS A 2 -8.38 -8.16 -13.92
N PHE A 3 -7.34 -7.59 -13.32
CA PHE A 3 -7.10 -7.70 -11.88
C PHE A 3 -8.03 -6.73 -11.14
N HIS A 4 -8.71 -7.21 -10.10
CA HIS A 4 -9.51 -6.39 -9.17
C HIS A 4 -8.75 -6.23 -7.85
N PRO A 5 -8.98 -5.14 -7.09
CA PRO A 5 -8.39 -4.95 -5.76
C PRO A 5 -8.70 -6.11 -4.80
N ARG A 6 -7.69 -6.50 -4.01
CA ARG A 6 -7.84 -7.49 -2.93
C ARG A 6 -8.09 -6.80 -1.59
N LEU A 7 -8.75 -7.50 -0.67
CA LEU A 7 -9.12 -7.01 0.67
C LEU A 7 -7.97 -6.30 1.43
N ARG A 8 -6.74 -6.81 1.28
CA ARG A 8 -5.56 -6.29 2.01
C ARG A 8 -4.76 -5.21 1.27
N TRP A 9 -5.25 -4.74 0.12
CA TRP A 9 -4.50 -3.77 -0.67
C TRP A 9 -4.75 -2.34 -0.20
N ARG A 10 -3.67 -1.55 -0.13
CA ARG A 10 -3.77 -0.10 0.00
C ARG A 10 -4.05 0.50 -1.37
N ILE A 11 -5.21 1.14 -1.46
CA ILE A 11 -5.79 1.65 -2.71
C ILE A 11 -5.83 3.18 -2.67
N PRO A 12 -4.99 3.87 -3.46
CA PRO A 12 -5.19 5.29 -3.72
C PRO A 12 -6.48 5.49 -4.52
N VAL A 13 -7.42 6.21 -3.92
CA VAL A 13 -8.66 6.65 -4.56
C VAL A 13 -8.76 8.17 -4.56
N LYS A 14 -9.48 8.69 -5.55
CA LYS A 14 -10.04 10.05 -5.49
C LYS A 14 -11.53 9.93 -5.39
N TYR A 15 -12.17 10.78 -4.61
CA TYR A 15 -13.61 10.79 -4.55
C TYR A 15 -14.18 12.16 -4.23
N VAL A 16 -15.43 12.37 -4.65
CA VAL A 16 -16.27 13.49 -4.23
C VAL A 16 -17.62 12.91 -3.84
N ALA A 17 -17.95 12.99 -2.55
CA ALA A 17 -19.23 12.58 -2.01
C ALA A 17 -20.17 13.78 -1.91
N LYS A 18 -21.37 13.64 -2.44
CA LYS A 18 -22.42 14.66 -2.51
C LYS A 18 -23.74 14.12 -1.99
N LEU A 19 -24.57 14.99 -1.42
CA LEU A 19 -25.99 14.73 -1.19
C LEU A 19 -26.77 14.82 -2.52
N GLU A 20 -28.02 14.37 -2.54
CA GLU A 20 -28.89 14.42 -3.72
C GLU A 20 -29.15 15.86 -4.21
N ASP A 21 -29.05 16.86 -3.32
CA ASP A 21 -29.15 18.29 -3.65
C ASP A 21 -27.86 18.87 -4.27
N GLY A 22 -26.81 18.05 -4.41
CA GLY A 22 -25.51 18.44 -4.96
C GLY A 22 -24.51 18.97 -3.93
N THR A 23 -24.90 19.10 -2.65
CA THR A 23 -24.02 19.56 -1.57
C THR A 23 -22.86 18.58 -1.39
N VAL A 24 -21.62 19.04 -1.56
CA VAL A 24 -20.42 18.23 -1.34
C VAL A 24 -20.20 18.06 0.17
N VAL A 25 -20.24 16.81 0.65
CA VAL A 25 -20.02 16.46 2.05
C VAL A 25 -18.57 16.09 2.34
N LEU A 26 -17.86 15.56 1.35
CA LEU A 26 -16.45 15.21 1.49
C LEU A 26 -15.80 15.07 0.11
N LYS A 27 -14.53 15.45 -0.01
CA LYS A 27 -13.74 15.21 -1.22
C LYS A 27 -12.29 14.85 -0.89
N SER A 28 -11.66 14.08 -1.76
CA SER A 28 -10.24 13.78 -1.69
C SER A 28 -9.66 13.56 -3.09
N ASP A 29 -8.48 14.15 -3.34
CA ASP A 29 -7.73 14.01 -4.59
C ASP A 29 -6.67 12.89 -4.55
N GLY A 30 -6.64 12.08 -3.49
CA GLY A 30 -5.70 10.96 -3.40
C GLY A 30 -5.48 10.47 -1.98
N VAL A 31 -6.45 9.73 -1.44
CA VAL A 31 -6.30 9.04 -0.14
C VAL A 31 -6.04 7.54 -0.35
N GLU A 32 -5.12 6.98 0.44
CA GLU A 32 -4.89 5.53 0.48
C GLU A 32 -5.58 4.93 1.71
N PHE A 33 -6.40 3.90 1.49
CA PHE A 33 -6.97 3.10 2.59
C PHE A 33 -6.82 1.60 2.33
N THR A 34 -6.89 0.79 3.39
CA THR A 34 -6.91 -0.69 3.28
C THR A 34 -8.35 -1.15 3.09
N VAL A 35 -8.63 -1.95 2.07
CA VAL A 35 -10.03 -2.30 1.72
C VAL A 35 -10.77 -3.00 2.88
N GLU A 36 -10.09 -3.84 3.66
CA GLU A 36 -10.67 -4.54 4.81
C GLU A 36 -11.02 -3.63 6.00
N GLU A 37 -10.27 -2.54 6.18
CA GLU A 37 -10.51 -1.55 7.24
C GLU A 37 -11.68 -0.62 6.86
N GLY A 38 -11.93 -0.50 5.55
CA GLY A 38 -12.90 0.45 4.99
C GLY A 38 -12.42 1.90 5.09
N TYR A 39 -13.19 2.80 4.49
CA TYR A 39 -12.91 4.24 4.54
C TYR A 39 -14.16 5.02 4.20
N PHE A 40 -14.46 6.08 4.97
CA PHE A 40 -15.61 6.98 4.83
C PHE A 40 -16.99 6.32 5.01
N CYS A 41 -17.40 5.40 4.13
CA CYS A 41 -18.65 4.65 4.24
C CYS A 41 -18.55 3.23 3.63
N PRO A 42 -19.45 2.31 4.00
CA PRO A 42 -19.45 0.93 3.48
C PRO A 42 -19.53 0.83 1.95
N ALA A 43 -20.23 1.74 1.27
CA ALA A 43 -20.34 1.73 -0.18
C ALA A 43 -18.99 1.86 -0.89
N LEU A 44 -18.08 2.68 -0.34
CA LEU A 44 -16.78 2.95 -0.94
C LEU A 44 -15.93 1.67 -1.02
N ALA A 45 -15.80 0.96 0.10
CA ALA A 45 -15.02 -0.28 0.17
C ALA A 45 -15.59 -1.35 -0.77
N LYS A 46 -16.92 -1.50 -0.81
CA LYS A 46 -17.58 -2.46 -1.71
C LYS A 46 -17.37 -2.14 -3.18
N ALA A 47 -17.48 -0.87 -3.56
CA ALA A 47 -17.31 -0.45 -4.95
C ALA A 47 -15.87 -0.65 -5.43
N VAL A 48 -14.87 -0.33 -4.63
CA VAL A 48 -13.48 -0.50 -5.06
C VAL A 48 -13.14 -1.97 -5.36
N MET A 49 -13.75 -2.94 -4.65
CA MET A 49 -13.55 -4.36 -4.95
C MET A 49 -14.04 -4.77 -6.34
N THR A 50 -14.99 -4.03 -6.93
CA THR A 50 -15.53 -4.33 -8.26
C THR A 50 -14.85 -3.54 -9.38
N MET A 51 -14.00 -2.57 -9.04
CA MET A 51 -13.37 -1.67 -10.01
C MET A 51 -12.05 -2.20 -10.57
N LYS A 52 -11.68 -1.71 -11.75
CA LYS A 52 -10.38 -1.89 -12.41
C LYS A 52 -9.49 -0.68 -12.21
N LYS A 53 -8.18 -0.86 -12.43
CA LYS A 53 -7.20 0.22 -12.29
C LYS A 53 -7.56 1.37 -13.24
N GLY A 54 -7.61 2.58 -12.72
CA GLY A 54 -7.96 3.80 -13.46
C GLY A 54 -9.46 3.97 -13.73
N GLU A 55 -10.31 3.06 -13.22
CA GLU A 55 -11.75 3.15 -13.44
C GLU A 55 -12.36 4.32 -12.67
N LYS A 56 -13.34 4.98 -13.31
CA LYS A 56 -14.14 6.06 -12.74
C LYS A 56 -15.61 5.65 -12.75
N VAL A 57 -16.27 5.77 -11.62
CA VAL A 57 -17.69 5.42 -11.44
C VAL A 57 -18.41 6.48 -10.63
N ILE A 58 -19.73 6.57 -10.82
CA ILE A 58 -20.61 7.35 -9.96
C ILE A 58 -21.46 6.34 -9.19
N LEU A 59 -21.35 6.36 -7.87
CA LEU A 59 -22.07 5.45 -6.98
C LEU A 59 -23.23 6.17 -6.33
N THR A 60 -24.40 5.55 -6.34
CA THR A 60 -25.52 5.98 -5.48
C THR A 60 -25.56 5.08 -4.25
N ALA A 61 -25.03 5.57 -3.13
CA ALA A 61 -25.02 4.88 -1.86
C ALA A 61 -26.32 5.18 -1.09
N LYS A 62 -27.18 4.17 -0.94
CA LYS A 62 -28.34 4.23 -0.05
C LYS A 62 -27.93 4.43 1.41
N PRO A 63 -28.82 4.89 2.29
CA PRO A 63 -28.53 5.09 3.71
C PRO A 63 -27.86 3.88 4.37
N GLU A 64 -28.31 2.66 4.07
CA GLU A 64 -27.73 1.42 4.62
C GLU A 64 -26.24 1.20 4.25
N TYR A 65 -25.76 1.82 3.17
CA TYR A 65 -24.37 1.76 2.72
C TYR A 65 -23.62 3.10 2.86
N ALA A 66 -24.29 4.12 3.41
CA ALA A 66 -23.76 5.44 3.71
C ALA A 66 -23.65 5.62 5.24
N PHE A 67 -24.55 6.41 5.85
CA PHE A 67 -24.52 6.78 7.27
C PHE A 67 -25.79 6.38 8.05
N GLY A 68 -26.73 5.68 7.39
CA GLY A 68 -27.95 5.16 8.02
C GLY A 68 -28.82 6.21 8.69
N GLU A 69 -29.59 5.77 9.69
CA GLU A 69 -30.55 6.59 10.45
C GLU A 69 -29.89 7.67 11.31
N ASN A 70 -28.61 7.50 11.66
CA ASN A 70 -27.91 8.45 12.52
C ASN A 70 -27.29 9.61 11.72
N GLY A 71 -27.11 9.45 10.41
CA GLY A 71 -26.38 10.41 9.59
C GLY A 71 -24.96 10.63 10.12
N ARG A 72 -24.41 11.82 9.89
CA ARG A 72 -23.11 12.25 10.40
C ARG A 72 -23.12 13.77 10.63
N PRO A 73 -22.75 14.27 11.82
CA PRO A 73 -22.57 15.71 12.01
C PRO A 73 -21.36 16.23 11.21
N ALA A 74 -21.32 17.54 10.96
CA ALA A 74 -20.13 18.16 10.36
C ALA A 74 -18.94 18.08 11.33
N SER A 75 -17.73 17.82 10.81
CA SER A 75 -16.51 17.73 11.60
C SER A 75 -15.30 18.12 10.75
N GLY A 76 -14.59 19.17 11.14
CA GLY A 76 -13.44 19.68 10.38
C GLY A 76 -13.83 20.04 8.94
N ASP A 77 -13.16 19.42 7.97
CA ASP A 77 -13.43 19.59 6.53
C ASP A 77 -14.59 18.72 6.03
N GLU A 78 -15.20 17.90 6.89
CA GLU A 78 -16.32 17.03 6.56
C GLU A 78 -17.67 17.73 6.79
N GLY A 79 -18.47 17.83 5.73
CA GLY A 79 -19.84 18.33 5.79
C GLY A 79 -20.79 17.34 6.49
N ALA A 80 -21.88 17.89 7.03
CA ALA A 80 -22.93 17.11 7.67
C ALA A 80 -23.68 16.24 6.65
N VAL A 81 -24.00 15.02 7.05
CA VAL A 81 -24.87 14.09 6.34
C VAL A 81 -26.14 13.90 7.17
N PRO A 82 -27.33 14.25 6.64
CA PRO A 82 -28.58 14.02 7.35
C PRO A 82 -28.85 12.53 7.63
N TRP A 83 -29.76 12.26 8.56
CA TRP A 83 -30.29 10.91 8.74
C TRP A 83 -30.94 10.41 7.45
N ASN A 84 -30.83 9.12 7.17
CA ASN A 84 -31.45 8.47 6.01
C ASN A 84 -31.12 9.14 4.66
N ALA A 85 -29.99 9.85 4.58
CA ALA A 85 -29.55 10.47 3.34
C ALA A 85 -28.84 9.47 2.43
N SER A 86 -29.20 9.51 1.14
CA SER A 86 -28.42 8.86 0.08
C SER A 86 -27.25 9.77 -0.33
N LEU A 87 -26.15 9.15 -0.77
CA LEU A 87 -24.99 9.87 -1.29
C LEU A 87 -24.74 9.52 -2.75
N GLN A 88 -24.39 10.53 -3.54
CA GLN A 88 -23.74 10.34 -4.84
C GLN A 88 -22.24 10.50 -4.67
N ILE A 89 -21.49 9.45 -4.99
CA ILE A 89 -20.04 9.41 -4.83
C ILE A 89 -19.39 9.26 -6.20
N ASP A 90 -18.78 10.34 -6.68
CA ASP A 90 -17.89 10.30 -7.83
C ASP A 90 -16.59 9.64 -7.34
N LEU A 91 -16.25 8.44 -7.83
CA LEU A 91 -15.13 7.63 -7.36
C LEU A 91 -14.18 7.29 -8.51
N GLU A 92 -12.89 7.53 -8.31
CA GLU A 92 -11.80 7.10 -9.20
C GLU A 92 -10.84 6.19 -8.45
N LEU A 93 -10.66 4.97 -8.95
CA LEU A 93 -9.63 4.06 -8.47
C LEU A 93 -8.33 4.35 -9.22
N VAL A 94 -7.47 5.21 -8.67
CA VAL A 94 -6.24 5.68 -9.34
C VAL A 94 -5.29 4.52 -9.60
N SER A 95 -5.04 3.71 -8.57
CA SER A 95 -4.21 2.51 -8.63
C SER A 95 -4.47 1.67 -7.37
N TRP A 96 -3.89 0.49 -7.33
CA TRP A 96 -3.55 -0.20 -6.08
C TRP A 96 -2.04 -0.38 -6.05
N LYS A 97 -1.45 -0.40 -4.85
CA LYS A 97 -0.09 -0.90 -4.65
C LYS A 97 -0.21 -2.15 -3.81
N ALA A 98 0.25 -3.29 -4.31
CA ALA A 98 0.14 -4.56 -3.60
C ALA A 98 0.98 -4.47 -2.32
N VAL A 99 0.32 -4.50 -1.15
CA VAL A 99 0.99 -4.65 0.14
C VAL A 99 0.89 -6.11 0.53
N SER A 100 2.03 -6.72 0.82
CA SER A 100 2.15 -8.12 1.24
C SER A 100 2.77 -8.18 2.63
N ASP A 101 2.14 -8.94 3.53
CA ASP A 101 2.72 -9.32 4.82
C ASP A 101 3.84 -10.34 4.55
N ILE A 102 5.10 -9.94 4.75
CA ILE A 102 6.25 -10.84 4.54
C ILE A 102 6.40 -11.80 5.72
N THR A 103 6.09 -11.32 6.93
CA THR A 103 6.11 -12.12 8.15
C THR A 103 4.71 -12.31 8.71
N LYS A 104 4.47 -13.42 9.42
CA LYS A 104 3.16 -13.76 10.02
C LYS A 104 2.70 -12.73 11.06
N ASP A 105 3.65 -12.11 11.75
CA ASP A 105 3.42 -11.08 12.76
C ASP A 105 3.23 -9.66 12.15
N LYS A 106 3.27 -9.53 10.82
CA LYS A 106 3.12 -8.27 10.08
C LYS A 106 4.20 -7.22 10.41
N LYS A 107 5.32 -7.63 11.00
CA LYS A 107 6.45 -6.75 11.32
C LYS A 107 7.35 -6.44 10.12
N VAL A 108 7.21 -7.18 9.03
CA VAL A 108 7.84 -6.87 7.74
C VAL A 108 6.75 -6.77 6.67
N LEU A 109 6.62 -5.57 6.07
CA LEU A 109 5.61 -5.27 5.07
C LEU A 109 6.28 -4.87 3.76
N LYS A 110 5.88 -5.49 2.64
CA LYS A 110 6.35 -5.14 1.30
C LYS A 110 5.25 -4.46 0.51
N LYS A 111 5.46 -3.21 0.09
CA LYS A 111 4.59 -2.46 -0.83
C LYS A 111 5.22 -2.44 -2.22
N THR A 112 4.70 -3.24 -3.15
CA THR A 112 5.17 -3.28 -4.54
C THR A 112 4.84 -1.95 -5.23
N LEU A 113 5.87 -1.29 -5.74
CA LEU A 113 5.80 -0.01 -6.45
C LEU A 113 5.85 -0.21 -7.98
N LYS A 114 6.63 -1.19 -8.42
CA LYS A 114 6.68 -1.68 -9.80
C LYS A 114 6.67 -3.20 -9.76
N GLU A 115 5.72 -3.81 -10.45
CA GLU A 115 5.65 -5.27 -10.62
C GLU A 115 6.94 -5.78 -11.28
N GLY A 116 7.42 -6.92 -10.80
CA GLY A 116 8.51 -7.64 -11.45
C GLY A 116 8.03 -8.51 -12.60
N GLU A 117 8.99 -9.14 -13.26
CA GLU A 117 8.82 -10.00 -14.42
C GLU A 117 8.84 -11.48 -14.01
N GLY A 118 8.09 -12.30 -14.74
CA GLY A 118 7.99 -13.73 -14.49
C GLY A 118 7.19 -14.11 -13.24
N TYR A 119 7.36 -15.37 -12.84
CA TYR A 119 6.68 -15.97 -11.68
C TYR A 119 7.68 -16.49 -10.62
N GLU A 120 8.97 -16.44 -10.93
CA GLU A 120 10.02 -16.95 -10.06
C GLU A 120 10.40 -15.90 -9.00
N CYS A 121 10.66 -16.41 -7.80
CA CYS A 121 11.25 -15.68 -6.70
C CYS A 121 12.53 -16.42 -6.25
N PRO A 122 13.51 -15.74 -5.64
CA PRO A 122 14.71 -16.39 -5.12
C PRO A 122 14.36 -17.46 -4.09
N ASN A 123 15.09 -18.56 -4.11
CA ASN A 123 15.06 -19.60 -3.10
C ASN A 123 16.25 -19.47 -2.14
N ASP A 124 16.24 -20.26 -1.07
CA ASP A 124 17.32 -20.32 -0.09
C ASP A 124 18.66 -20.63 -0.78
N GLY A 125 19.68 -19.83 -0.45
CA GLY A 125 20.99 -19.92 -1.08
C GLY A 125 21.09 -19.32 -2.49
N ALA A 126 20.03 -18.72 -3.04
CA ALA A 126 20.13 -17.96 -4.28
C ALA A 126 21.05 -16.74 -4.11
N VAL A 127 21.88 -16.47 -5.12
CA VAL A 127 22.64 -15.22 -5.22
C VAL A 127 21.79 -14.19 -5.94
N VAL A 128 21.52 -13.07 -5.28
CA VAL A 128 20.66 -12.00 -5.81
C VAL A 128 21.45 -10.72 -5.93
N GLN A 129 21.07 -9.89 -6.90
CA GLN A 129 21.56 -8.53 -7.01
C GLN A 129 20.43 -7.54 -6.74
N VAL A 130 20.72 -6.47 -6.00
CA VAL A 130 19.71 -5.47 -5.65
C VAL A 130 20.29 -4.06 -5.75
N LYS A 131 19.42 -3.09 -5.98
CA LYS A 131 19.67 -1.69 -5.68
C LYS A 131 18.83 -1.33 -4.47
N LEU A 132 19.44 -0.78 -3.42
CA LEU A 132 18.73 -0.50 -2.19
C LEU A 132 19.07 0.87 -1.63
N ILE A 133 18.05 1.50 -1.04
CA ILE A 133 18.16 2.75 -0.28
C ILE A 133 17.44 2.53 1.05
N GLY A 134 18.19 2.43 2.15
CA GLY A 134 17.64 2.33 3.49
C GLY A 134 17.48 3.71 4.12
N LYS A 135 16.28 3.97 4.64
CA LYS A 135 15.91 5.21 5.32
C LYS A 135 15.33 4.94 6.70
N VAL A 136 15.60 5.82 7.65
CA VAL A 136 14.83 5.88 8.90
C VAL A 136 13.53 6.67 8.69
N GLN A 137 12.60 6.60 9.65
CA GLN A 137 11.28 7.25 9.55
C GLN A 137 11.33 8.76 9.26
N ASP A 138 12.37 9.46 9.71
CA ASP A 138 12.55 10.90 9.45
C ASP A 138 12.99 11.20 7.99
N GLY A 139 13.20 10.16 7.18
CA GLY A 139 13.62 10.27 5.78
C GLY A 139 15.14 10.24 5.56
N THR A 140 15.94 10.28 6.63
CA THR A 140 17.40 10.22 6.56
C THR A 140 17.86 8.91 5.96
N VAL A 141 18.66 8.99 4.89
CA VAL A 141 19.27 7.83 4.24
C VAL A 141 20.46 7.37 5.07
N PHE A 142 20.45 6.12 5.52
CA PHE A 142 21.59 5.52 6.24
C PHE A 142 22.38 4.52 5.41
N VAL A 143 21.81 4.05 4.29
CA VAL A 143 22.49 3.16 3.34
C VAL A 143 21.95 3.39 1.94
N LYS A 144 22.85 3.40 0.95
CA LYS A 144 22.56 3.40 -0.47
C LYS A 144 23.59 2.48 -1.13
N LYS A 145 23.14 1.45 -1.87
CA LYS A 145 24.04 0.52 -2.56
C LYS A 145 23.49 0.15 -3.95
N GLY A 146 24.38 0.01 -4.92
CA GLY A 146 24.02 -0.40 -6.29
C GLY A 146 23.31 0.69 -7.10
N HIS A 147 23.48 1.95 -6.68
CA HIS A 147 22.98 3.14 -7.35
C HIS A 147 24.17 4.00 -7.82
N ASP A 148 23.92 5.10 -8.54
CA ASP A 148 24.93 6.10 -8.94
C ASP A 148 26.17 5.48 -9.62
N ASP A 149 25.94 4.67 -10.66
CA ASP A 149 26.97 3.95 -11.44
C ASP A 149 27.75 2.86 -10.66
N GLU A 150 27.39 2.59 -9.40
CA GLU A 150 27.89 1.42 -8.67
C GLU A 150 27.30 0.12 -9.22
N GLN A 151 28.11 -0.95 -9.13
CA GLN A 151 27.61 -2.30 -9.42
C GLN A 151 26.47 -2.66 -8.44
N PRO A 152 25.43 -3.38 -8.92
CA PRO A 152 24.37 -3.88 -8.05
C PRO A 152 24.93 -4.61 -6.82
N PHE A 153 24.34 -4.37 -5.66
CA PHE A 153 24.76 -5.03 -4.43
C PHE A 153 24.34 -6.50 -4.48
N GLU A 154 25.32 -7.38 -4.39
CA GLU A 154 25.12 -8.83 -4.43
C GLU A 154 25.18 -9.41 -3.02
N PHE A 155 24.25 -10.31 -2.71
CA PHE A 155 24.28 -11.12 -1.49
C PHE A 155 23.59 -12.46 -1.71
N LYS A 156 23.83 -13.41 -0.81
CA LYS A 156 23.19 -14.73 -0.83
C LYS A 156 22.04 -14.79 0.17
N ILE A 157 20.89 -15.29 -0.28
CA ILE A 157 19.67 -15.43 0.52
C ILE A 157 19.86 -16.50 1.59
N ASP A 158 19.35 -16.24 2.79
CA ASP A 158 19.39 -17.15 3.96
C ASP A 158 20.82 -17.45 4.46
N GLU A 159 21.75 -16.50 4.29
CA GLU A 159 23.14 -16.60 4.80
C GLU A 159 23.51 -15.46 5.77
N GLU A 160 22.53 -14.77 6.36
CA GLU A 160 22.72 -13.69 7.35
C GLU A 160 23.62 -12.53 6.87
N GLN A 161 23.75 -12.35 5.56
CA GLN A 161 24.59 -11.30 4.96
C GLN A 161 23.93 -9.91 5.01
N VAL A 162 22.62 -9.88 5.22
CA VAL A 162 21.79 -8.67 5.37
C VAL A 162 20.83 -8.82 6.54
N ILE A 163 20.16 -7.73 6.91
CA ILE A 163 19.11 -7.78 7.93
C ILE A 163 17.98 -8.74 7.53
N ASP A 164 17.46 -9.51 8.49
CA ASP A 164 16.47 -10.56 8.26
C ASP A 164 15.22 -10.07 7.49
N GLY A 165 14.74 -8.87 7.80
CA GLY A 165 13.59 -8.28 7.11
C GLY A 165 13.86 -7.95 5.64
N LEU A 166 15.10 -7.64 5.26
CA LEU A 166 15.48 -7.43 3.86
C LEU A 166 15.59 -8.77 3.13
N ASP A 167 16.21 -9.77 3.78
CA ASP A 167 16.37 -11.12 3.23
C ASP A 167 15.01 -11.73 2.87
N LYS A 168 14.10 -11.80 3.86
CA LYS A 168 12.73 -12.30 3.67
C LYS A 168 11.94 -11.51 2.62
N ALA A 169 12.14 -10.19 2.54
CA ALA A 169 11.45 -9.37 1.55
C ALA A 169 11.92 -9.68 0.13
N VAL A 170 13.23 -9.81 -0.10
CA VAL A 170 13.80 -10.11 -1.42
C VAL A 170 13.45 -11.53 -1.88
N MET A 171 13.39 -12.49 -0.96
CA MET A 171 12.87 -13.84 -1.23
C MET A 171 11.41 -13.83 -1.73
N ASN A 172 10.65 -12.78 -1.44
CA ASN A 172 9.28 -12.58 -1.92
C ASN A 172 9.18 -11.62 -3.12
N MET A 173 10.30 -11.18 -3.70
CA MET A 173 10.34 -10.29 -4.85
C MET A 173 10.58 -11.05 -6.15
N LYS A 174 9.97 -10.56 -7.22
CA LYS A 174 10.24 -11.04 -8.59
C LYS A 174 11.42 -10.30 -9.20
N LYS A 175 11.89 -10.77 -10.35
CA LYS A 175 12.95 -10.10 -11.13
C LYS A 175 12.50 -8.70 -11.53
N ALA A 176 13.36 -7.69 -11.39
CA ALA A 176 13.06 -6.29 -11.71
C ALA A 176 11.90 -5.65 -10.91
N GLU A 177 11.43 -6.29 -9.83
CA GLU A 177 10.42 -5.71 -8.93
C GLU A 177 11.02 -4.51 -8.17
N VAL A 178 10.24 -3.45 -8.03
CA VAL A 178 10.58 -2.34 -7.13
C VAL A 178 9.57 -2.33 -6.01
N ALA A 179 10.03 -2.35 -4.76
CA ALA A 179 9.18 -2.35 -3.59
C ALA A 179 9.70 -1.41 -2.49
N LEU A 180 8.77 -0.90 -1.69
CA LEU A 180 9.08 -0.28 -0.41
C LEU A 180 8.86 -1.32 0.69
N VAL A 181 9.88 -1.60 1.48
CA VAL A 181 9.86 -2.58 2.57
C VAL A 181 9.92 -1.83 3.91
N THR A 182 8.89 -1.97 4.73
CA THR A 182 8.87 -1.45 6.10
C THR A 182 9.26 -2.57 7.04
N ILE A 183 10.29 -2.36 7.86
CA ILE A 183 10.90 -3.39 8.70
C ILE A 183 10.90 -2.92 10.15
N HIS A 184 10.23 -3.69 11.02
CA HIS A 184 10.26 -3.49 12.46
C HIS A 184 11.69 -3.72 13.01
N PRO A 185 12.14 -3.00 14.05
CA PRO A 185 13.51 -3.12 14.58
C PRO A 185 14.00 -4.56 14.84
N GLU A 186 13.12 -5.44 15.28
CA GLU A 186 13.39 -6.87 15.53
C GLU A 186 13.88 -7.65 14.30
N TYR A 187 13.44 -7.26 13.10
CA TYR A 187 13.88 -7.83 11.82
C TYR A 187 14.94 -6.96 11.13
N ALA A 188 15.43 -5.93 11.82
CA ALA A 188 16.43 -4.99 11.29
C ALA A 188 17.72 -5.02 12.12
N PHE A 189 17.84 -4.15 13.12
CA PHE A 189 19.06 -3.94 13.90
C PHE A 189 18.86 -4.21 15.40
N GLY A 190 17.73 -4.78 15.80
CA GLY A 190 17.37 -5.06 17.20
C GLY A 190 17.01 -3.82 18.02
N SER A 191 16.87 -4.02 19.35
CA SER A 191 16.37 -3.02 20.31
C SER A 191 17.31 -1.83 20.56
N SER A 192 18.55 -1.87 20.10
CA SER A 192 19.51 -0.75 20.18
C SER A 192 19.25 0.33 19.12
N GLY A 193 18.32 0.09 18.17
CA GLY A 193 17.82 1.09 17.22
C GLY A 193 16.31 1.29 17.40
N SER A 194 15.89 2.19 18.29
CA SER A 194 14.50 2.42 18.70
C SER A 194 13.58 3.06 17.64
N THR A 195 13.95 3.04 16.35
CA THR A 195 13.19 3.69 15.27
C THR A 195 12.84 2.67 14.19
N GLN A 196 11.56 2.63 13.79
CA GLN A 196 11.17 1.82 12.63
C GLN A 196 11.91 2.34 11.39
N LYS A 197 12.30 1.42 10.50
CA LYS A 197 13.07 1.74 9.30
C LYS A 197 12.27 1.35 8.06
N SER A 198 12.43 2.14 7.01
CA SER A 198 11.83 1.87 5.70
C SER A 198 12.95 1.77 4.66
N THR A 199 12.95 0.68 3.91
CA THR A 199 13.96 0.42 2.88
C THR A 199 13.28 0.38 1.54
N LEU A 200 13.70 1.24 0.62
CA LEU A 200 13.34 1.11 -0.78
C LEU A 200 14.28 0.08 -1.41
N VAL A 201 13.70 -0.96 -2.01
CA VAL A 201 14.44 -2.07 -2.61
C VAL A 201 13.99 -2.23 -4.05
N GLN A 202 14.94 -2.24 -4.97
CA GLN A 202 14.74 -2.67 -6.34
C GLN A 202 15.53 -3.97 -6.55
N SER A 203 14.83 -5.07 -6.80
CA SER A 203 15.46 -6.36 -7.08
C SER A 203 15.95 -6.41 -8.52
N ILE A 204 17.15 -6.94 -8.71
CA ILE A 204 17.73 -7.31 -10.00
C ILE A 204 18.11 -8.78 -9.86
N LEU A 205 17.11 -9.65 -9.94
CA LEU A 205 17.37 -11.09 -9.88
C LEU A 205 18.07 -11.50 -11.17
N LYS A 206 19.23 -12.16 -11.05
CA LYS A 206 19.93 -12.71 -12.21
C LYS A 206 19.20 -13.96 -12.67
#